data_AF-E4KYF3-F1
#
_entry.id   AF-E4KYF3-F1
#
_cell.length_a   1.000
_cell.length_b   1.000
_cell.length_c   1.000
_cell.angle_alpha   90.00
_cell.angle_beta   90.00
_cell.angle_gamma   90.00
#
_symmetry.space_group_name_H-M   'P 1'
#
loop_
_entity.id
_entity.type
_entity.pdbx_description
1 polymer ?
#
loop_
_entity_poly.entity_id
_entity_poly.type
_entity_poly.pdbx_seq_one_letter_code
_entity_poly.pdbx_strand_id
1 'polypeptide(L)'
;MKKDQVPGTNFIIFQDEDEFKYTTDSLILSSFVKKGRRALDLGCGNGILSLRIADRYEEIHSVDINKIVLENFRESLIVNRLEDKIKIIEKDVFALKEVYETNYFDSIVFNPPYYDYENIKFETIPAKHFF
;
A
#
# COMPACT_ATOMS: atom_id res chain seq x y z
N MET A 1 -17.44 -0.96 -2.27
CA MET A 1 -16.59 -0.13 -1.37
C MET A 1 -17.19 0.08 0.02
N LYS A 2 -16.54 -0.47 1.04
CA LYS A 2 -16.85 -0.36 2.47
C LYS A 2 -15.90 0.61 3.14
N LYS A 3 -16.42 1.47 4.01
CA LYS A 3 -15.63 2.38 4.85
C LYS A 3 -15.33 1.70 6.19
N ASP A 4 -14.08 1.74 6.61
CA ASP A 4 -13.63 1.23 7.91
C ASP A 4 -12.67 2.21 8.59
N GLN A 5 -12.39 1.99 9.88
CA GLN A 5 -11.34 2.71 10.60
C GLN A 5 -10.04 1.91 10.54
N VAL A 6 -8.92 2.58 10.30
CA VAL A 6 -7.60 1.97 10.40
C VAL A 6 -7.35 1.62 11.87
N PRO A 7 -7.12 0.33 12.21
CA PRO A 7 -6.93 -0.07 13.59
C PRO A 7 -5.80 0.71 14.27
N GLY A 8 -6.05 1.23 15.46
CA GLY A 8 -5.06 1.97 16.25
C GLY A 8 -4.70 3.36 15.73
N THR A 9 -5.50 3.95 14.84
CA THR A 9 -5.41 5.37 14.44
C THR A 9 -6.83 5.95 14.34
N ASN A 10 -6.94 7.25 14.05
CA ASN A 10 -8.22 7.90 13.73
C ASN A 10 -8.48 7.99 12.22
N PHE A 11 -7.67 7.32 11.40
CA PHE A 11 -7.80 7.38 9.95
C PHE A 11 -8.91 6.47 9.44
N ILE A 12 -9.51 6.90 8.35
CA ILE A 12 -10.49 6.14 7.58
C ILE A 12 -9.77 5.39 6.45
N ILE A 13 -10.21 4.18 6.16
CA ILE A 13 -9.76 3.42 4.99
C ILE A 13 -10.96 2.91 4.20
N PHE A 14 -10.90 3.08 2.89
CA PHE A 14 -11.84 2.51 1.95
C PHE A 14 -11.31 1.18 1.43
N GLN A 15 -12.18 0.17 1.46
CA GLN A 15 -11.83 -1.19 1.07
C GLN A 15 -12.88 -1.73 0.12
N ASP A 16 -12.45 -2.61 -0.77
CA ASP A 16 -13.37 -3.40 -1.57
C ASP A 16 -13.15 -4.87 -1.25
N GLU A 17 -14.18 -5.52 -0.70
CA GLU A 17 -14.09 -6.92 -0.29
C GLU A 17 -13.94 -7.86 -1.50
N ASP A 18 -14.33 -7.40 -2.70
CA ASP A 18 -14.20 -8.17 -3.94
C ASP A 18 -12.85 -7.97 -4.66
N GLU A 19 -12.06 -6.97 -4.25
CA GLU A 19 -10.75 -6.65 -4.86
C GLU A 19 -9.59 -6.81 -3.88
N PHE A 20 -9.58 -6.05 -2.78
CA PHE A 20 -8.49 -6.11 -1.80
C PHE A 20 -8.91 -5.67 -0.39
N LYS A 21 -8.53 -6.50 0.58
CA LYS A 21 -8.66 -6.23 2.01
C LYS A 21 -7.31 -6.42 2.69
N TYR A 22 -6.96 -5.53 3.61
CA TYR A 22 -5.74 -5.70 4.39
C TYR A 22 -5.82 -6.94 5.29
N THR A 23 -4.65 -7.50 5.61
CA THR A 23 -4.51 -8.60 6.56
C THR A 23 -3.93 -8.11 7.89
N THR A 24 -4.04 -8.95 8.92
CA THR A 24 -3.39 -8.69 10.23
C THR A 24 -1.87 -8.53 10.10
N ASP A 25 -1.26 -9.21 9.13
CA ASP A 25 0.18 -9.13 8.88
C ASP A 25 0.63 -7.70 8.59
N SER A 26 -0.13 -6.94 7.81
CA SER A 26 0.16 -5.52 7.56
C SER A 26 0.12 -4.68 8.85
N LEU A 27 -0.79 -4.99 9.78
CA LEU A 27 -0.84 -4.30 11.07
C LEU A 27 0.37 -4.62 11.93
N ILE A 28 0.76 -5.90 11.98
CA ILE A 28 1.95 -6.36 12.71
C ILE A 28 3.22 -5.76 12.08
N LEU A 29 3.37 -5.83 10.75
CA LEU A 29 4.48 -5.25 10.01
C LEU A 29 4.62 -3.75 10.30
N SER A 30 3.50 -3.01 10.29
CA SER A 30 3.51 -1.57 10.61
C SER A 30 4.07 -1.26 12.01
N SER A 31 4.02 -2.19 12.96
CA SER A 31 4.57 -2.00 14.31
C SER A 31 6.10 -2.01 14.35
N PHE A 32 6.76 -2.69 13.39
CA PHE A 32 8.22 -2.76 13.30
C PHE A 32 8.85 -1.56 12.57
N VAL A 33 8.04 -0.79 11.84
CA VAL A 33 8.52 0.37 11.08
C VAL A 33 8.92 1.50 12.02
N LYS A 34 10.16 1.96 11.93
CA LYS A 34 10.69 3.08 12.73
C LYS A 34 10.23 4.43 12.17
N LYS A 35 10.56 5.53 12.84
CA LYS A 35 10.37 6.88 12.28
C LYS A 35 11.50 7.24 11.32
N GLY A 36 11.19 8.04 10.31
CA GLY A 36 12.15 8.56 9.33
C GLY A 36 11.62 9.82 8.66
N ARG A 37 12.29 10.30 7.62
CA ARG A 37 11.79 11.39 6.78
C ARG A 37 10.96 10.85 5.63
N ARG A 38 11.52 9.91 4.85
CA ARG A 38 10.91 9.39 3.62
C ARG A 38 10.73 7.89 3.66
N ALA A 39 9.50 7.41 3.47
CA ALA A 39 9.18 6.00 3.31
C ALA A 39 8.67 5.67 1.91
N LEU A 40 8.90 4.43 1.47
CA LEU A 40 8.24 3.81 0.33
C LEU A 40 7.40 2.62 0.81
N ASP A 41 6.10 2.65 0.55
CA ASP A 41 5.17 1.52 0.67
C ASP A 41 5.06 0.84 -0.70
N LEU A 42 5.72 -0.31 -0.84
CA LEU A 42 5.85 -1.04 -2.09
C LEU A 42 4.67 -2.00 -2.25
N GLY A 43 3.93 -1.96 -3.37
CA GLY A 43 2.71 -2.78 -3.53
C GLY A 43 1.67 -2.40 -2.48
N CYS A 44 1.36 -1.11 -2.38
CA CYS A 44 0.66 -0.53 -1.24
C CYS A 44 -0.81 -0.96 -1.11
N GLY A 45 -1.41 -1.53 -2.17
CA GLY A 45 -2.82 -1.86 -2.20
C GLY A 45 -3.69 -0.68 -1.75
N ASN A 46 -4.57 -0.93 -0.76
CA ASN A 46 -5.47 0.11 -0.22
C ASN A 46 -4.79 1.09 0.75
N GLY A 47 -3.46 1.01 0.91
CA GLY A 47 -2.67 1.96 1.67
C GLY A 47 -2.62 1.73 3.17
N ILE A 48 -2.99 0.54 3.65
CA ILE A 48 -3.01 0.23 5.08
C ILE A 48 -1.66 0.52 5.77
N LEU A 49 -0.53 0.18 5.14
CA LEU A 49 0.80 0.39 5.72
C LEU A 49 1.11 1.90 5.77
N SER A 50 0.94 2.60 4.66
CA SER A 50 1.06 4.06 4.59
C SER A 50 0.23 4.80 5.63
N LEU A 51 -1.05 4.44 5.82
CA LEU A 51 -1.91 5.06 6.84
C LEU A 51 -1.44 4.74 8.26
N ARG A 52 -0.95 3.52 8.52
CA ARG A 52 -0.46 3.11 9.85
C ARG A 52 0.87 3.77 10.23
N ILE A 53 1.68 4.16 9.26
CA ILE A 53 2.99 4.80 9.49
C ILE A 53 2.97 6.31 9.24
N ALA A 54 1.82 6.89 8.86
CA ALA A 54 1.67 8.30 8.51
C ALA A 54 2.26 9.23 9.57
N ASP A 55 2.02 9.00 10.85
CA ASP A 55 2.54 9.89 11.92
C ASP A 55 4.04 9.76 12.19
N ARG A 56 4.73 8.80 11.55
CA ARG A 56 6.15 8.49 11.79
C ARG A 56 7.08 9.01 10.69
N TYR A 57 6.53 9.47 9.57
CA TYR A 57 7.29 9.98 8.42
C TYR A 57 6.86 11.39 8.06
N GLU A 58 7.74 12.14 7.40
CA GLU A 58 7.41 13.45 6.81
C GLU A 58 6.70 13.25 5.46
N GLU A 59 7.16 12.27 4.69
CA GLU A 59 6.71 12.00 3.32
C GLU A 59 6.65 10.48 3.10
N ILE A 60 5.56 10.00 2.48
CA ILE A 60 5.37 8.59 2.15
C ILE A 60 5.02 8.47 0.68
N HIS A 61 5.73 7.61 -0.02
CA HIS A 61 5.45 7.25 -1.41
C HIS A 61 4.82 5.87 -1.41
N SER A 62 3.69 5.72 -2.08
CA SER A 62 2.96 4.46 -2.13
C SER A 62 2.79 4.04 -3.58
N VAL A 63 3.34 2.90 -3.95
CA VAL A 63 3.32 2.41 -5.32
C VAL A 63 2.45 1.17 -5.43
N ASP A 64 1.60 1.14 -6.46
CA ASP A 64 0.91 -0.07 -6.87
C ASP A 64 0.64 0.00 -8.39
N ILE A 65 0.46 -1.16 -9.02
CA ILE A 65 0.07 -1.23 -10.42
C ILE A 65 -1.45 -1.25 -10.58
N ASN A 66 -2.19 -1.67 -9.55
CA ASN A 66 -3.63 -1.79 -9.62
C ASN A 66 -4.32 -0.42 -9.41
N LYS A 67 -4.76 0.16 -10.52
CA LYS A 67 -5.50 1.42 -10.55
C LYS A 67 -6.76 1.42 -9.67
N ILE A 68 -7.54 0.34 -9.65
CA ILE A 68 -8.82 0.26 -8.91
C ILE A 68 -8.55 0.37 -7.42
N VAL A 69 -7.55 -0.34 -6.90
CA VAL A 69 -7.21 -0.27 -5.48
C VAL A 69 -6.61 1.09 -5.12
N LEU A 70 -5.84 1.69 -6.02
CA LEU A 70 -5.31 3.05 -5.83
C LEU A 70 -6.42 4.12 -5.82
N GLU A 71 -7.52 3.95 -6.54
CA GLU A 71 -8.68 4.86 -6.45
C GLU A 71 -9.29 4.82 -5.04
N ASN A 72 -9.49 3.62 -4.46
CA ASN A 72 -9.93 3.49 -3.06
C ASN A 72 -8.94 4.13 -2.07
N PHE A 73 -7.65 3.99 -2.34
CA PHE A 73 -6.63 4.62 -1.50
C PHE A 73 -6.65 6.15 -1.62
N ARG A 74 -6.81 6.71 -2.82
CA ARG A 74 -6.97 8.17 -3.03
C ARG A 74 -8.15 8.72 -2.22
N GLU A 75 -9.30 8.05 -2.23
CA GLU A 75 -10.45 8.44 -1.40
C GLU A 75 -10.11 8.42 0.09
N SER A 76 -9.33 7.43 0.53
CA SER A 76 -8.85 7.34 1.91
C SER A 76 -7.95 8.53 2.25
N LEU A 77 -7.05 8.94 1.35
CA LEU A 77 -6.19 10.11 1.59
C LEU A 77 -7.00 11.40 1.72
N ILE A 78 -7.99 11.59 0.85
CA ILE A 78 -8.86 12.80 0.83
C ILE A 78 -9.62 12.94 2.15
N VAL A 79 -10.28 11.87 2.60
CA VAL A 79 -11.07 11.91 3.85
C VAL A 79 -10.17 12.16 5.08
N ASN A 80 -8.92 11.73 5.03
CA ASN A 80 -7.96 11.92 6.12
C ASN A 80 -7.12 13.21 6.01
N ARG A 81 -7.21 13.94 4.89
CA ARG A 81 -6.38 15.13 4.59
C ARG A 81 -4.88 14.80 4.56
N LEU A 82 -4.52 13.71 3.89
CA LEU A 82 -3.16 13.18 3.82
C LEU A 82 -2.53 13.30 2.42
N GLU A 83 -3.18 13.98 1.47
CA GLU A 83 -2.74 14.08 0.07
C GLU A 83 -1.38 14.78 -0.08
N ASP A 84 -1.09 15.77 0.78
CA ASP A 84 0.20 16.48 0.78
C ASP A 84 1.34 15.62 1.34
N LYS A 85 0.99 14.57 2.10
CA LYS A 85 1.93 13.74 2.86
C LYS A 85 2.20 12.39 2.19
N ILE A 86 1.16 11.80 1.61
CA ILE A 86 1.20 10.47 1.01
C ILE A 86 0.96 10.60 -0.50
N LYS A 87 1.99 10.29 -1.28
CA LYS A 87 1.96 10.35 -2.74
C LYS A 87 1.68 8.97 -3.31
N ILE A 88 0.60 8.86 -4.09
CA ILE A 88 0.25 7.63 -4.82
C ILE A 88 0.94 7.61 -6.18
N ILE A 89 1.56 6.48 -6.51
CA ILE A 89 2.29 6.24 -7.75
C ILE A 89 1.69 5.00 -8.41
N GLU A 90 1.02 5.19 -9.54
CA GLU A 90 0.46 4.12 -10.35
C GLU A 90 1.51 3.64 -11.35
N LYS A 91 2.36 2.70 -10.95
CA LYS A 91 3.47 2.16 -11.75
C LYS A 91 3.81 0.74 -11.33
N ASP A 92 4.41 0.00 -12.27
CA ASP A 92 5.19 -1.19 -11.93
C ASP A 92 6.36 -0.81 -11.01
N VAL A 93 6.53 -1.57 -9.93
CA VAL A 93 7.62 -1.40 -8.94
C VAL A 93 9.01 -1.49 -9.59
N PHE A 94 9.18 -2.28 -10.66
CA PHE A 94 10.45 -2.40 -11.38
C PHE A 94 10.81 -1.14 -12.17
N ALA A 95 9.83 -0.27 -12.44
CA ALA A 95 10.04 1.02 -13.11
C ALA A 95 10.46 2.14 -12.12
N LEU A 96 10.46 1.90 -10.80
CA LEU A 96 10.81 2.93 -9.82
C LEU A 96 12.26 3.41 -9.88
N LYS A 97 13.17 2.58 -10.41
CA LYS A 97 14.57 2.96 -10.67
C LYS A 97 14.72 4.15 -11.63
N GLU A 98 13.69 4.43 -12.43
CA GLU A 98 13.63 5.56 -13.36
C GLU A 98 13.04 6.81 -12.71
N VAL A 99 12.44 6.66 -11.53
CA VAL A 99 11.76 7.73 -10.78
C VAL A 99 12.61 8.24 -9.62
N TYR A 100 13.35 7.34 -8.97
CA TYR A 100 14.13 7.65 -7.77
C TYR A 100 15.61 7.34 -7.96
N GLU A 101 16.45 8.23 -7.44
CA GLU A 101 17.87 7.96 -7.27
C GLU A 101 18.13 6.94 -6.15
N THR A 102 19.30 6.31 -6.18
CA THR A 102 19.76 5.44 -5.09
C THR A 102 19.80 6.21 -3.76
N ASN A 103 19.46 5.56 -2.64
CA ASN A 103 19.44 6.14 -1.29
C ASN A 103 18.42 7.30 -1.08
N TYR A 104 17.32 7.31 -1.83
CA TYR A 104 16.28 8.33 -1.66
C TYR A 104 15.38 8.15 -0.43
N PHE A 105 15.13 6.90 -0.02
CA PHE A 105 14.21 6.54 1.08
C PHE A 105 14.98 6.07 2.32
N ASP A 106 14.51 6.46 3.49
CA ASP A 106 15.04 5.96 4.77
C ASP A 106 14.52 4.55 5.09
N SER A 107 13.37 4.20 4.54
CA SER A 107 12.72 2.91 4.77
C SER A 107 11.88 2.51 3.58
N ILE A 108 11.93 1.23 3.25
CA ILE A 108 11.01 0.58 2.31
C ILE A 108 10.23 -0.44 3.12
N VAL A 109 8.91 -0.40 3.02
CA VAL A 109 8.00 -1.34 3.65
C VAL A 109 7.30 -2.10 2.54
N PHE A 110 7.23 -3.42 2.68
CA PHE A 110 6.63 -4.28 1.67
C PHE A 110 5.97 -5.48 2.33
N ASN A 111 4.67 -5.63 2.12
CA ASN A 111 3.95 -6.86 2.43
C ASN A 111 3.51 -7.51 1.10
N PRO A 112 4.39 -8.28 0.43
CA PRO A 112 4.04 -8.93 -0.82
C PRO A 112 2.83 -9.85 -0.61
N PRO A 113 1.99 -9.99 -1.62
CA PRO A 113 0.88 -10.90 -1.49
C PRO A 113 1.44 -12.35 -1.51
N TYR A 114 0.81 -13.30 -0.79
CA TYR A 114 1.25 -14.69 -0.70
C TYR A 114 0.83 -15.53 -1.91
N TYR A 115 1.79 -16.03 -2.71
CA TYR A 115 1.52 -16.93 -3.84
C TYR A 115 1.46 -18.40 -3.38
N ASP A 116 0.42 -19.13 -3.80
CA ASP A 116 0.37 -20.60 -3.70
C ASP A 116 1.01 -21.23 -4.94
N TYR A 117 2.24 -21.71 -4.79
CA TYR A 117 3.06 -22.25 -5.89
C TYR A 117 2.60 -23.64 -6.38
N GLU A 118 1.79 -24.38 -5.63
CA GLU A 118 1.36 -25.74 -6.02
C GLU A 118 0.15 -25.78 -6.95
N ASN A 119 -0.59 -24.67 -7.08
CA ASN A 119 -1.81 -24.56 -7.91
C ASN A 119 -1.61 -23.76 -9.22
N ILE A 120 -0.42 -23.82 -9.83
CA ILE A 120 -0.20 -23.27 -11.18
C ILE A 120 -0.87 -24.19 -12.21
N LYS A 121 -2.18 -24.01 -12.42
CA LYS A 121 -2.86 -24.45 -13.64
C LYS A 121 -2.54 -23.43 -14.72
N PHE A 122 -1.87 -23.87 -15.80
CA PHE A 122 -1.65 -23.09 -17.02
C PHE A 122 -2.95 -22.76 -17.80
N GLU A 123 -4.13 -23.05 -17.23
CA GLU A 123 -5.39 -22.47 -17.67
C GLU A 123 -5.70 -21.28 -16.75
N THR A 124 -5.37 -20.10 -17.24
CA THR A 124 -5.58 -18.81 -16.57
C THR A 124 -7.07 -18.57 -16.31
N ILE A 125 -7.54 -18.90 -15.11
CA ILE A 125 -8.50 -18.00 -14.45
C ILE A 125 -7.65 -16.90 -13.82
N PRO A 126 -7.85 -15.62 -14.18
CA PRO A 126 -7.08 -14.53 -13.60
C PRO A 126 -7.28 -14.54 -12.08
N ALA A 127 -6.18 -14.59 -11.33
CA ALA A 127 -6.24 -14.18 -9.93
C ALA A 127 -6.67 -12.71 -9.91
N LYS A 128 -7.75 -12.39 -9.18
CA LYS A 128 -8.21 -11.01 -8.96
C LYS A 128 -7.27 -10.28 -8.00
N HIS A 129 -6.05 -10.00 -8.45
CA HIS A 129 -4.82 -9.77 -7.70
C HIS A 129 -4.04 -11.06 -7.53
N PHE A 130 -3.12 -11.28 -8.46
CA PHE A 130 -1.77 -11.75 -8.22
C PHE A 130 -1.01 -11.71 -9.56
N PHE A 131 -0.16 -10.67 -9.70
CA PHE A 131 0.50 -10.12 -10.90
C PHE A 131 -0.40 -9.36 -11.89
#